data_AF-A0A923RX96-F1
#
_entry.id   AF-A0A923RX96-F1
#
_cell.length_a   1.000
_cell.length_b   1.000
_cell.length_c   1.000
_cell.angle_alpha   90.00
_cell.angle_beta   90.00
_cell.angle_gamma   90.00
#
_symmetry.space_group_name_H-M   'P 1'
#
loop_
_entity.id
_entity.type
_entity.pdbx_description
1 polymer ?
#
loop_
_entity_poly.entity_id
_entity_poly.type
_entity_poly.pdbx_seq_one_letter_code
_entity_poly.pdbx_strand_id
1 'polypeptide(L)' 'MSLNSTISRELFKARTQHGWTQQQVAEAASISVRWYQHIEKGTHLPSTPVMLRLIILLEIDVTSFTQEVGLNATASVLSC' A
#
# COMPACT_ATOMS: atom_id res chain seq x y z
N MET A 1 -7.41 9.10 8.01
CA MET A 1 -6.79 7.89 8.60
C MET A 1 -5.28 8.12 8.67
N SER A 2 -4.48 7.27 9.34
CA SER A 2 -3.02 7.39 9.23
C SER A 2 -2.52 6.65 7.99
N LEU A 3 -1.38 7.05 7.43
CA LEU A 3 -0.77 6.40 6.26
C LEU A 3 -0.62 4.88 6.47
N ASN A 4 -0.17 4.44 7.65
CA ASN A 4 -0.06 3.03 8.01
C ASN A 4 -1.40 2.29 7.89
N SER A 5 -2.48 2.87 8.40
CA SER A 5 -3.80 2.24 8.39
C SER A 5 -4.40 2.17 6.98
N THR A 6 -4.13 3.16 6.12
CA THR A 6 -4.58 3.15 4.73
C THR A 6 -3.81 2.12 3.91
N ILE A 7 -2.48 2.03 4.05
CA ILE A 7 -1.67 0.97 3.40
C ILE A 7 -2.09 -0.43 3.84
N SER A 8 -2.23 -0.64 5.15
CA SER A 8 -2.67 -1.92 5.72
C SER A 8 -3.98 -2.39 5.08
N ARG A 9 -4.96 -1.49 4.97
CA ARG A 9 -6.25 -1.77 4.37
C ARG A 9 -6.14 -2.11 2.88
N GLU A 10 -5.44 -1.29 2.10
CA GLU A 10 -5.32 -1.53 0.65
C GLU A 10 -4.54 -2.81 0.34
N LEU A 11 -3.50 -3.14 1.11
CA LEU A 11 -2.77 -4.41 0.98
C LEU A 11 -3.66 -5.61 1.27
N PHE A 12 -4.39 -5.60 2.38
CA PHE A 12 -5.30 -6.68 2.74
C PHE A 12 -6.37 -6.89 1.66
N LYS A 13 -6.98 -5.79 1.21
CA LYS A 13 -8.01 -5.80 0.16
C LYS A 13 -7.47 -6.37 -1.15
N ALA A 14 -6.39 -5.81 -1.69
CA ALA A 14 -5.84 -6.25 -2.96
C ALA A 14 -5.35 -7.71 -2.91
N ARG A 15 -4.63 -8.09 -1.84
CA ARG A 15 -4.17 -9.47 -1.64
C ARG A 15 -5.34 -10.46 -1.62
N THR A 16 -6.39 -10.17 -0.86
CA THR A 16 -7.55 -11.08 -0.75
C THR A 16 -8.35 -11.16 -2.04
N GLN A 17 -8.45 -10.06 -2.81
CA GLN A 17 -9.05 -10.05 -4.13
C GLN A 17 -8.28 -10.90 -5.14
N HIS A 18 -6.94 -10.92 -5.06
CA HIS A 18 -6.11 -11.84 -5.86
C HIS A 18 -6.11 -13.29 -5.35
N GLY A 19 -6.72 -13.58 -4.20
CA GLY A 19 -6.71 -14.91 -3.59
C GLY A 19 -5.33 -15.34 -3.06
N TRP A 20 -4.43 -14.39 -2.80
CA TRP A 20 -3.08 -14.69 -2.34
C TRP A 20 -3.00 -14.80 -0.81
N THR A 21 -2.14 -15.70 -0.35
CA THR A 21 -1.72 -15.77 1.05
C THR A 21 -0.71 -14.68 1.37
N GLN A 22 -0.57 -14.35 2.66
CA GLN A 22 0.47 -13.41 3.12
C GLN A 22 1.88 -13.90 2.75
N GLN A 23 2.12 -15.22 2.76
CA GLN A 23 3.39 -15.81 2.38
C GLN A 23 3.71 -15.59 0.89
N GLN A 24 2.73 -15.80 0.00
CA GLN A 24 2.92 -15.59 -1.44
C GLN A 24 3.26 -14.13 -1.77
N VAL A 25 2.59 -13.15 -1.14
CA VAL A 25 2.93 -11.73 -1.32
C VAL A 25 4.33 -11.43 -0.80
N ALA A 26 4.68 -11.94 0.39
CA ALA A 26 5.98 -11.69 0.99
C ALA A 26 7.13 -12.23 0.12
N GLU A 27 6.97 -13.45 -0.40
CA GLU A 27 7.92 -14.09 -1.31
C GLU A 27 8.07 -13.29 -2.60
N ALA A 28 6.97 -12.92 -3.26
CA ALA A 28 6.99 -12.13 -4.49
C ALA A 28 7.56 -10.72 -4.28
N ALA A 29 7.34 -10.09 -3.12
CA ALA A 29 7.91 -8.79 -2.76
C ALA A 29 9.36 -8.88 -2.22
N SER A 30 9.92 -10.10 -2.12
CA SER A 30 11.25 -10.38 -1.57
C SER A 30 11.45 -9.82 -0.15
N ILE A 31 10.48 -10.07 0.73
CA ILE A 31 10.53 -9.73 2.16
C ILE A 31 10.14 -10.92 3.02
N SER A 32 10.44 -10.88 4.32
CA SER A 32 9.97 -11.93 5.22
C SER A 32 8.45 -11.85 5.44
N VAL A 33 7.80 -13.01 5.61
CA VAL A 33 6.35 -13.06 5.92
C VAL A 33 6.02 -12.30 7.20
N ARG A 34 6.92 -12.33 8.19
CA ARG A 34 6.77 -11.57 9.44
C ARG A 34 6.74 -10.06 9.19
N TRP A 35 7.60 -9.57 8.30
CA TRP A 35 7.61 -8.16 7.93
C TRP A 35 6.33 -7.76 7.20
N TYR A 36 5.88 -8.57 6.24
CA TYR A 36 4.60 -8.37 5.57
C TYR A 36 3.42 -8.33 6.56
N GLN A 37 3.39 -9.24 7.53
CA GLN A 37 2.37 -9.27 8.59
C GLN A 37 2.37 -7.99 9.44
N HIS A 38 3.55 -7.46 9.78
CA HIS A 38 3.65 -6.19 10.50
C HIS A 38 3.10 -5.00 9.70
N ILE A 39 3.34 -5.00 8.39
CA ILE A 39 2.84 -3.99 7.45
C ILE A 39 1.32 -4.12 7.29
N GLU A 40 0.81 -5.31 6.99
CA GLU A 40 -0.63 -5.55 6.76
C GLU A 40 -1.45 -5.37 8.05
N LYS A 41 -0.85 -5.53 9.24
CA LYS A 41 -1.46 -5.16 10.53
C LYS A 41 -1.45 -3.64 10.79
N GLY A 42 -0.73 -2.86 9.98
CA GLY A 42 -0.59 -1.40 10.14
C GLY A 42 0.37 -0.98 11.27
N THR A 43 1.17 -1.90 11.79
CA THR A 43 2.13 -1.61 12.88
C THR A 43 3.43 -0.99 12.39
N HIS A 44 3.78 -1.21 11.11
CA HIS A 44 5.01 -0.73 10.51
C HIS A 44 4.72 -0.18 9.11
N LEU A 45 5.44 0.89 8.75
CA LEU A 45 5.48 1.39 7.38
C LEU A 45 6.63 0.69 6.64
N PRO A 46 6.42 0.16 5.43
CA PRO A 46 7.51 -0.37 4.63
C PRO A 46 8.45 0.76 4.18
N SER A 47 9.71 0.42 3.90
CA SER A 47 10.63 1.32 3.20
C SER A 47 10.14 1.58 1.78
N THR A 48 10.58 2.68 1.15
CA THR A 48 10.15 3.06 -0.20
C THR A 48 10.30 1.94 -1.24
N PRO A 49 11.41 1.19 -1.32
CA PRO A 49 11.52 0.08 -2.28
C PRO A 49 10.51 -1.04 -2.03
N VAL A 50 10.25 -1.38 -0.77
CA VAL A 50 9.26 -2.41 -0.41
C VAL A 50 7.85 -1.92 -0.72
N MET A 51 7.55 -0.65 -0.43
CA MET A 51 6.28 -0.02 -0.78
C MET A 51 6.00 -0.12 -2.28
N LEU A 52 6.96 0.29 -3.12
CA LEU A 52 6.80 0.27 -4.57
C LEU A 52 6.56 -1.15 -5.09
N ARG A 53 7.32 -2.14 -4.60
CA ARG A 53 7.09 -3.56 -4.96
C ARG A 53 5.67 -3.99 -4.63
N LEU A 54 5.20 -3.70 -3.43
CA LEU A 54 3.86 -4.09 -2.98
C LEU A 54 2.75 -3.41 -3.79
N ILE A 55 2.88 -2.10 -4.07
CA ILE A 55 1.91 -1.35 -4.86
C ILE A 55 1.82 -1.90 -6.28
N ILE A 56 2.96 -2.14 -6.93
CA ILE A 56 3.02 -2.66 -8.29
C ILE A 56 2.50 -4.10 -8.34
N LEU A 57 2.95 -4.96 -7.42
CA LEU A 57 2.61 -6.39 -7.37
C LEU A 57 1.13 -6.65 -7.15
N LEU A 58 0.47 -5.80 -6.34
CA LEU A 58 -0.93 -5.93 -5.97
C LEU A 58 -1.84 -4.95 -6.72
N GLU A 59 -1.30 -4.26 -7.73
CA GLU A 59 -2.04 -3.30 -8.57
C GLU A 59 -2.84 -2.27 -7.75
N ILE A 60 -2.25 -1.77 -6.65
CA ILE A 60 -2.92 -0.85 -5.73
C ILE A 60 -3.05 0.53 -6.39
N ASP A 61 -4.27 1.05 -6.42
CA ASP A 61 -4.54 2.42 -6.85
C ASP A 61 -3.93 3.43 -5.87
N VAL A 62 -2.89 4.13 -6.32
CA VAL A 62 -2.15 5.12 -5.54
C VAL A 62 -3.00 6.34 -5.16
N THR A 63 -4.11 6.59 -5.87
CA THR A 63 -5.06 7.65 -5.48
C THR A 63 -5.78 7.35 -4.17
N SER A 64 -5.68 6.12 -3.65
CA SER A 64 -6.18 5.77 -2.32
C SER A 64 -5.39 6.44 -1.18
N PHE A 65 -4.21 7.01 -1.45
CA PHE A 65 -3.33 7.64 -0.45
C PHE A 65 -3.33 9.18 -0.49
N THR A 66 -4.08 9.78 -1.42
CA THR A 66 -4.00 11.22 -1.77
C THR A 66 -4.16 12.13 -0.55
N GLN A 67 -5.11 11.80 0.34
CA GLN A 67 -5.32 12.54 1.59
C GLN A 67 -4.17 12.38 2.59
N GLU A 68 -3.68 11.16 2.80
CA GLU A 68 -2.61 10.87 3.76
C GLU A 68 -1.28 11.48 3.35
N VAL A 69 -1.04 11.68 2.06
CA VAL A 69 0.18 12.33 1.55
C VAL A 69 0.03 13.83 1.32
N GLY A 70 -1.11 14.43 1.71
CA GLY A 70 -1.36 15.87 1.59
C GLY A 70 -1.56 16.36 0.15
N LEU A 71 -1.84 15.45 -0.79
CA LEU A 71 -2.31 15.80 -2.11
C LEU A 71 -3.81 16.12 -1.97
N ASN A 72 -4.15 17.38 -1.84
CA ASN A 72 -5.54 17.82 -1.93
C ASN A 72 -5.79 18.22 -3.37
N ALA A 73 -6.87 17.73 -3.98
CA ALA A 73 -7.34 18.13 -5.30
C ALA A 73 -7.86 19.59 -5.28
N THR A 74 -6.97 20.53 -5.01
CA THR A 74 -7.15 21.98 -5.14
C THR A 74 -5.97 22.61 -5.87
N ALA A 75 -5.22 21.81 -6.64
CA ALA A 75 -4.41 22.32 -7.72
C ALA A 75 -5.31 22.46 -8.95
N SER A 76 -6.24 23.42 -8.90
CA SER A 76 -6.81 24.02 -10.11
C SER A 76 -5.68 24.75 -10.83
N VAL A 77 -4.79 24.00 -11.47
CA VAL A 77 -3.82 24.55 -12.39
C VAL A 77 -4.50 24.49 -13.75
N LEU A 78 -4.88 25.67 -14.22
CA LEU A 78 -5.35 26.02 -15.57
C LEU A 78 -6.86 25.85 -15.80
N SER A 79 -7.61 26.88 -15.42
CA SER A 79 -8.68 27.40 -16.27
C SER A 79 -8.56 28.91 -16.29
N CYS A 80 -8.28 29.41 -17.50
CA CYS A 80 -8.10 30.80 -17.95
C CYS A 80 -6.73 31.44 -17.69
#